data_AF-A0A1I4UPZ4-F1
#
_entry.id   AF-A0A1I4UPZ4-F1
#
_cell.length_a   1.000
_cell.length_b   1.000
_cell.length_c   1.000
_cell.angle_alpha   90.00
_cell.angle_beta   90.00
_cell.angle_gamma   90.00
#
_symmetry.space_group_name_H-M   'P 1'
#
loop_
_entity.id
_entity.type
_entity.pdbx_description
1 polymer ?
#
loop_
_entity_poly.entity_id
_entity_poly.type
_entity_poly.pdbx_seq_one_letter_code
_entity_poly.pdbx_strand_id
1 'polypeptide(L)'
;MFHKQNNKRQKILPSEKAAELLEKGWSKADLHVHTSCSYDVPASKLTKPSNLMKKAMDDGLDHVTFTDHDTMKAYDIMGWERERLTPGVEISITDMKNVGHTVHINAFDLDKGQYAEIEPIVQKEQDIYTLLDYLRSNDILHMYNHPFWFKPGEKPNIFAVPELAKEFPVIEYNMQDLTQKNFFAMMLAQRYRKGMAVTTDSHTGRIGRVYTVARGDTFREYFRNIEKGRSFMMIDEPIWKHISHELNAWVELIFNMETRMPYEGDYSTGVEAFDRVVNLVGRENMEKHPHMTNMTRHLAHHFFSSGLPFLLYRLSKQPQVSRIGRIVNN
;
A
#
# COMPACT_ATOMS: atom_id res chain seq x y z
N MET A 1 -20.82 -4.98 -38.14
CA MET A 1 -20.61 -3.54 -37.84
C MET A 1 -20.34 -3.44 -36.34
N PHE A 2 -19.10 -3.75 -35.92
CA PHE A 2 -18.73 -3.81 -34.51
C PHE A 2 -18.53 -2.38 -33.98
N HIS A 3 -19.42 -1.95 -33.09
CA HIS A 3 -19.20 -0.73 -32.32
C HIS A 3 -17.87 -0.86 -31.57
N LYS A 4 -16.90 0.01 -31.90
CA LYS A 4 -15.73 0.31 -31.08
C LYS A 4 -16.23 0.84 -29.73
N GLN A 5 -16.53 -0.05 -28.80
CA GLN A 5 -16.52 0.32 -27.40
C GLN A 5 -15.09 0.72 -27.07
N ASN A 6 -14.92 1.99 -26.75
CA ASN A 6 -13.68 2.59 -26.32
C ASN A 6 -13.29 1.91 -25.00
N ASN A 7 -12.61 0.77 -25.09
CA ASN A 7 -12.04 0.04 -23.97
C ASN A 7 -11.11 1.03 -23.25
N LYS A 8 -11.61 1.64 -22.17
CA LYS A 8 -10.81 2.39 -21.22
C LYS A 8 -9.85 1.38 -20.56
N ARG A 9 -8.76 1.03 -21.26
CA ARG A 9 -7.56 0.49 -20.61
C ARG A 9 -7.25 1.46 -19.48
N GLN A 10 -7.16 0.97 -18.26
CA GLN A 10 -6.65 1.77 -17.15
C GLN A 10 -5.31 2.38 -17.57
N LYS A 11 -5.21 3.70 -17.41
CA LYS A 11 -4.29 4.52 -18.21
C LYS A 11 -3.03 4.79 -17.41
N ILE A 12 -2.02 3.96 -17.61
CA ILE A 12 -0.66 4.25 -17.16
C ILE A 12 -0.09 5.35 -18.06
N LEU A 13 0.48 6.40 -17.45
CA LEU A 13 1.11 7.51 -18.13
C LEU A 13 2.62 7.52 -17.89
N PRO A 14 3.43 7.90 -18.91
CA PRO A 14 4.80 8.32 -18.67
C PRO A 14 4.82 9.66 -17.91
N SER A 15 5.94 9.93 -17.22
CA SER A 15 6.14 11.12 -16.38
C SER A 15 5.89 12.44 -17.12
N GLU A 16 6.33 12.57 -18.37
CA GLU A 16 6.12 13.78 -19.21
C GLU A 16 4.62 14.11 -19.37
N LYS A 17 3.80 13.11 -19.70
CA LYS A 17 2.35 13.31 -19.84
C LYS A 17 1.67 13.60 -18.51
N ALA A 18 2.17 13.03 -17.42
CA ALA A 18 1.68 13.35 -16.10
C ALA A 18 1.97 14.81 -15.77
N ALA A 19 3.18 15.31 -16.03
CA ALA A 19 3.55 16.71 -15.83
C ALA A 19 2.63 17.68 -16.60
N GLU A 20 2.33 17.40 -17.87
CA GLU A 20 1.38 18.20 -18.65
C GLU A 20 -0.03 18.27 -18.04
N LEU A 21 -0.48 17.19 -17.36
CA LEU A 21 -1.78 17.19 -16.69
C LEU A 21 -1.73 18.03 -15.42
N LEU A 22 -0.64 17.94 -14.64
CA LEU A 22 -0.45 18.73 -13.42
C LEU A 22 -0.42 20.24 -13.74
N GLU A 23 0.26 20.64 -14.82
CA GLU A 23 0.24 22.03 -15.32
C GLU A 23 -1.17 22.51 -15.70
N LYS A 24 -2.07 21.59 -16.05
CA LYS A 24 -3.49 21.88 -16.37
C LYS A 24 -4.40 21.79 -15.14
N GLY A 25 -3.84 21.83 -13.94
CA GLY A 25 -4.58 21.82 -12.67
C GLY A 25 -5.16 20.45 -12.29
N TRP A 26 -4.51 19.36 -12.71
CA TRP A 26 -4.83 18.04 -12.15
C TRP A 26 -4.04 17.85 -10.86
N SER A 27 -4.63 17.10 -9.93
CA SER A 27 -4.02 16.79 -8.63
C SER A 27 -3.33 15.44 -8.68
N LYS A 28 -2.28 15.26 -7.88
CA LYS A 28 -1.65 13.95 -7.64
C LYS A 28 -1.56 13.57 -6.17
N ALA A 29 -1.73 12.27 -5.91
CA ALA A 29 -1.56 11.68 -4.58
C ALA A 29 -1.04 10.24 -4.66
N ASP A 30 -0.29 9.87 -3.63
CA ASP A 30 0.04 8.49 -3.28
C ASP A 30 -0.90 8.07 -2.14
N LEU A 31 -1.78 7.10 -2.39
CA LEU A 31 -2.94 6.80 -1.54
C LEU A 31 -2.69 5.66 -0.54
N HIS A 32 -1.47 5.12 -0.48
CA HIS A 32 -1.12 4.07 0.47
C HIS A 32 0.33 4.23 0.90
N VAL A 33 0.52 4.75 2.11
CA VAL A 33 1.84 5.05 2.68
C VAL A 33 1.77 4.89 4.19
N HIS A 34 2.78 4.24 4.75
CA HIS A 34 2.90 4.06 6.18
C HIS A 34 3.96 4.96 6.78
N THR A 35 3.71 5.36 8.01
CA THR A 35 4.60 6.11 8.87
C THR A 35 5.14 5.21 9.97
N SER A 36 6.06 5.71 10.79
CA SER A 36 6.53 5.02 12.00
C SER A 36 5.45 4.78 13.06
N CYS A 37 4.19 5.12 12.79
CA CYS A 37 3.06 4.78 13.64
C CYS A 37 2.45 3.41 13.32
N SER A 38 2.68 2.86 12.12
CA SER A 38 2.41 1.45 11.79
C SER A 38 3.28 0.50 12.60
N TYR A 39 2.78 -0.72 12.88
CA TYR A 39 3.51 -1.71 13.67
C TYR A 39 4.72 -2.30 12.94
N ASP A 40 4.75 -2.25 11.61
CA ASP A 40 5.77 -2.83 10.73
C ASP A 40 6.60 -1.77 10.01
N VAL A 41 6.59 -0.52 10.48
CA VAL A 41 7.47 0.53 9.96
C VAL A 41 8.54 0.89 10.99
N PRO A 42 9.84 0.76 10.65
CA PRO A 42 10.92 1.15 11.55
C PRO A 42 10.80 2.61 11.94
N ALA A 43 10.93 2.90 13.23
CA ALA A 43 11.01 4.27 13.73
C ALA A 43 12.32 4.93 13.29
N SER A 44 12.23 5.83 12.30
CA SER A 44 13.38 6.55 11.77
C SER A 44 13.01 8.00 11.44
N LYS A 45 14.02 8.83 11.18
CA LYS A 45 13.78 10.18 10.65
C LYS A 45 13.00 10.14 9.33
N LEU A 46 13.21 9.15 8.47
CA LEU A 46 12.57 9.11 7.14
C LEU A 46 11.09 8.74 7.22
N THR A 47 10.68 7.99 8.23
CA THR A 47 9.33 7.42 8.38
C THR A 47 8.46 8.19 9.38
N LYS A 48 8.99 9.19 10.08
CA LYS A 48 8.22 10.09 10.95
C LYS A 48 7.13 10.83 10.14
N PRO A 49 5.87 10.91 10.63
CA PRO A 49 4.77 11.58 9.92
C PRO A 49 5.12 13.00 9.44
N SER A 50 5.79 13.80 10.28
CA SER A 50 6.18 15.18 9.94
C SER A 50 7.19 15.26 8.79
N ASN A 51 8.14 14.33 8.73
CA ASN A 51 9.15 14.30 7.68
C ASN A 51 8.59 13.73 6.37
N LEU A 52 7.68 12.75 6.45
CA LEU A 52 6.94 12.27 5.28
C LEU A 52 6.02 13.34 4.69
N MET A 53 5.33 14.09 5.54
CA MET A 53 4.52 15.21 5.09
C MET A 53 5.38 16.25 4.37
N LYS A 54 6.53 16.61 4.96
CA LYS A 54 7.47 17.52 4.30
C LYS A 54 7.93 16.98 2.95
N LYS A 55 8.35 15.72 2.90
CA LYS A 55 8.79 15.06 1.65
C LYS A 55 7.69 15.07 0.60
N ALA A 56 6.45 14.75 0.97
CA ALA A 56 5.31 14.78 0.07
C ALA A 56 5.09 16.17 -0.54
N MET A 57 5.22 17.23 0.27
CA MET A 57 5.14 18.61 -0.21
C MET A 57 6.31 18.97 -1.12
N ASP A 58 7.53 18.58 -0.77
CA ASP A 58 8.74 18.80 -1.58
C ASP A 58 8.65 18.08 -2.94
N ASP A 59 7.99 16.91 -2.98
CA ASP A 59 7.70 16.15 -4.21
C ASP A 59 6.45 16.67 -4.95
N GLY A 60 5.80 17.71 -4.42
CA GLY A 60 4.67 18.40 -5.02
C GLY A 60 3.36 17.64 -5.00
N LEU A 61 3.13 16.73 -4.03
CA LEU A 61 1.83 16.08 -3.86
C LEU A 61 0.76 17.09 -3.44
N ASP A 62 -0.42 17.00 -4.06
CA ASP A 62 -1.54 17.89 -3.80
C ASP A 62 -2.38 17.40 -2.61
N HIS A 63 -2.44 16.08 -2.45
CA HIS A 63 -3.06 15.44 -1.30
C HIS A 63 -2.11 14.42 -0.68
N VAL A 64 -2.10 14.38 0.65
CA VAL A 64 -1.34 13.42 1.45
C VAL A 64 -2.31 12.68 2.36
N THR A 65 -2.11 11.37 2.46
CA THR A 65 -2.79 10.50 3.41
C THR A 65 -1.76 9.54 3.98
N PHE A 66 -1.82 9.29 5.27
CA PHE A 66 -1.09 8.21 5.92
C PHE A 66 -2.07 7.10 6.24
N THR A 67 -1.78 5.87 5.84
CA THR A 67 -2.69 4.74 6.00
C THR A 67 -2.04 3.72 6.92
N ASP A 68 -1.64 4.18 8.11
CA ASP A 68 -0.99 3.30 9.09
C ASP A 68 -1.91 2.12 9.45
N HIS A 69 -1.33 0.96 9.72
CA HIS A 69 -2.10 -0.25 10.00
C HIS A 69 -2.89 -0.10 11.29
N ASP A 70 -4.21 -0.19 11.17
CA ASP A 70 -5.15 -0.27 12.28
C ASP A 70 -4.87 0.79 13.37
N THR A 71 -4.48 2.00 12.97
CA THR A 71 -4.21 3.10 13.91
C THR A 71 -4.29 4.49 13.27
N MET A 72 -4.76 5.46 14.06
CA MET A 72 -4.83 6.89 13.68
C MET A 72 -3.74 7.75 14.34
N LYS A 73 -2.72 7.14 14.95
CA LYS A 73 -1.68 7.83 15.76
C LYS A 73 -0.96 8.95 15.01
N ALA A 74 -0.73 8.81 13.70
CA ALA A 74 -0.10 9.87 12.91
C ALA A 74 -0.93 11.18 12.94
N TYR A 75 -2.26 11.08 12.94
CA TYR A 75 -3.18 12.23 13.00
C TYR A 75 -3.30 12.80 14.40
N ASP A 76 -3.26 11.96 15.44
CA ASP A 76 -3.18 12.43 16.83
C ASP A 76 -1.91 13.27 17.06
N ILE A 77 -0.79 12.94 16.38
CA ILE A 77 0.47 13.69 16.45
C ILE A 77 0.43 14.95 15.56
N MET A 78 -0.08 14.84 14.34
CA MET A 78 0.03 15.88 13.31
C MET A 78 -1.11 16.91 13.34
N GLY A 79 -2.20 16.58 14.04
CA GLY A 79 -3.47 17.29 14.00
C GLY A 79 -4.41 16.71 12.93
N TRP A 80 -5.68 16.52 13.30
CA TRP A 80 -6.73 15.97 12.43
C TRP A 80 -7.17 16.96 11.32
N GLU A 81 -7.07 18.27 11.58
CA GLU A 81 -7.45 19.33 10.63
C GLU A 81 -6.21 20.02 10.04
N ARG A 82 -5.29 19.24 9.49
CA ARG A 82 -4.06 19.76 8.88
C ARG A 82 -4.24 19.94 7.38
N GLU A 83 -3.86 21.12 6.88
CA GLU A 83 -3.91 21.42 5.44
C GLU A 83 -3.18 20.35 4.61
N ARG A 84 -3.81 19.91 3.52
CA ARG A 84 -3.33 18.87 2.58
C ARG A 84 -3.14 17.47 3.16
N LEU A 85 -3.34 17.26 4.46
CA LEU A 85 -3.30 15.94 5.10
C LEU A 85 -4.74 15.47 5.34
N THR A 86 -5.17 14.47 4.58
CA THR A 86 -6.47 13.82 4.77
C THR A 86 -6.32 12.63 5.72
N PRO A 87 -7.15 12.51 6.77
CA PRO A 87 -7.23 11.31 7.59
C PRO A 87 -7.43 10.04 6.77
N GLY A 88 -6.68 8.99 7.10
CA GLY A 88 -6.77 7.70 6.46
C GLY A 88 -6.20 6.60 7.33
N VAL A 89 -6.55 5.36 7.05
CA VAL A 89 -6.09 4.18 7.80
C VAL A 89 -6.15 2.96 6.90
N GLU A 90 -5.16 2.07 7.01
CA GLU A 90 -5.29 0.72 6.44
C GLU A 90 -5.91 -0.19 7.50
N ILE A 91 -7.16 -0.60 7.26
CA ILE A 91 -7.92 -1.50 8.11
C ILE A 91 -7.62 -2.94 7.70
N SER A 92 -7.21 -3.77 8.66
CA SER A 92 -7.01 -5.21 8.48
C SER A 92 -8.20 -5.97 9.06
N ILE A 93 -9.03 -6.59 8.21
CA ILE A 93 -10.17 -7.40 8.66
C ILE A 93 -9.99 -8.87 8.30
N THR A 94 -9.95 -9.72 9.33
CA THR A 94 -9.87 -11.18 9.17
C THR A 94 -11.27 -11.80 9.23
N ASP A 95 -11.90 -12.00 8.07
CA ASP A 95 -13.22 -12.64 7.97
C ASP A 95 -13.08 -14.07 7.44
N MET A 96 -12.85 -15.02 8.36
CA MET A 96 -12.67 -16.43 8.00
C MET A 96 -13.97 -17.12 7.56
N LYS A 97 -15.12 -16.55 7.88
CA LYS A 97 -16.43 -17.16 7.65
C LYS A 97 -16.91 -16.91 6.22
N ASN A 98 -16.86 -15.66 5.77
CA ASN A 98 -17.40 -15.26 4.48
C ASN A 98 -16.33 -15.23 3.39
N VAL A 99 -15.10 -14.80 3.71
CA VAL A 99 -14.02 -14.64 2.71
C VAL A 99 -12.82 -15.54 2.96
N GLY A 100 -12.63 -16.10 4.15
CA GLY A 100 -11.61 -17.12 4.41
C GLY A 100 -10.16 -16.62 4.40
N HIS A 101 -9.94 -15.31 4.52
CA HIS A 101 -8.62 -14.67 4.62
C HIS A 101 -8.73 -13.25 5.20
N THR A 102 -7.59 -12.69 5.57
CA THR A 102 -7.48 -11.27 5.95
C THR A 102 -7.50 -10.38 4.71
N VAL A 103 -8.28 -9.30 4.78
CA VAL A 103 -8.42 -8.30 3.72
C VAL A 103 -7.96 -6.95 4.26
N HIS A 104 -7.20 -6.22 3.46
CA HIS A 104 -6.77 -4.86 3.77
C HIS A 104 -7.58 -3.83 2.99
N ILE A 105 -7.97 -2.77 3.68
CA ILE A 105 -8.84 -1.71 3.14
C ILE A 105 -8.30 -0.36 3.58
N ASN A 106 -7.89 0.48 2.63
CA ASN A 106 -7.72 1.90 2.97
C ASN A 106 -9.08 2.56 3.09
N ALA A 107 -9.33 3.20 4.23
CA ALA A 107 -10.44 4.13 4.46
C ALA A 107 -9.87 5.55 4.60
N PHE A 108 -10.57 6.54 4.05
CA PHE A 108 -10.12 7.93 4.00
C PHE A 108 -11.22 8.92 4.37
N ASP A 109 -10.79 10.12 4.74
CA ASP A 109 -11.65 11.25 5.08
C ASP A 109 -12.64 10.90 6.20
N LEU A 110 -12.12 10.18 7.21
CA LEU A 110 -12.81 9.75 8.41
C LEU A 110 -12.39 10.57 9.63
N ASP A 111 -13.30 10.72 10.59
CA ASP A 111 -13.02 11.32 11.89
C ASP A 111 -12.73 10.29 12.99
N LYS A 112 -12.40 10.78 14.19
CA LYS A 112 -12.06 9.94 15.35
C LYS A 112 -13.25 9.10 15.85
N GLY A 113 -14.47 9.63 15.76
CA GLY A 113 -15.69 8.92 16.13
C GLY A 113 -15.98 7.77 15.18
N GLN A 114 -15.89 8.03 13.88
CA GLN A 114 -16.06 7.02 12.84
C GLN A 114 -15.02 5.89 12.96
N TYR A 115 -13.75 6.23 13.23
CA TYR A 115 -12.73 5.22 13.46
C TYR A 115 -13.04 4.34 14.70
N ALA A 116 -13.49 4.94 15.80
CA ALA A 116 -13.88 4.20 17.00
C ALA A 116 -15.08 3.27 16.78
N GLU A 117 -15.98 3.59 15.85
CA GLU A 117 -17.11 2.74 15.45
C GLU A 117 -16.68 1.58 14.54
N ILE A 118 -15.59 1.73 13.76
CA ILE A 118 -15.01 0.67 12.92
C ILE A 118 -14.33 -0.41 13.77
N GLU A 119 -13.61 -0.04 14.82
CA GLU A 119 -12.86 -0.98 15.67
C GLU A 119 -13.67 -2.20 16.15
N PRO A 120 -14.88 -2.08 16.73
CA PRO A 120 -15.66 -3.25 17.15
C PRO A 120 -16.07 -4.16 15.98
N ILE A 121 -16.35 -3.62 14.79
CA ILE A 121 -16.68 -4.41 13.59
C ILE A 121 -15.47 -5.28 13.23
N VAL A 122 -14.28 -4.68 13.20
CA VAL A 122 -13.04 -5.37 12.81
C VAL A 122 -12.59 -6.39 13.86
N GLN A 123 -12.63 -6.03 15.15
CA GLN A 123 -12.05 -6.85 16.22
C GLN A 123 -13.01 -7.93 16.75
N LYS A 124 -14.32 -7.70 16.72
CA LYS A 124 -15.31 -8.58 17.35
C LYS A 124 -16.20 -9.28 16.35
N GLU A 125 -16.80 -8.53 15.42
CA GLU A 125 -17.73 -9.09 14.45
C GLU A 125 -17.00 -9.86 13.35
N GLN A 126 -15.86 -9.32 12.90
CA GLN A 126 -15.01 -9.92 11.86
C GLN A 126 -15.80 -10.23 10.57
N ASP A 127 -16.71 -9.34 10.21
CA ASP A 127 -17.53 -9.43 9.00
C ASP A 127 -17.21 -8.27 8.06
N ILE A 128 -16.63 -8.58 6.91
CA ILE A 128 -16.24 -7.57 5.92
C ILE A 128 -17.46 -6.87 5.30
N TYR A 129 -18.59 -7.54 5.16
CA TYR A 129 -19.78 -6.95 4.55
C TYR A 129 -20.42 -5.92 5.49
N THR A 130 -20.44 -6.19 6.80
CA THR A 130 -20.84 -5.19 7.81
C THR A 130 -19.92 -3.96 7.75
N LEU A 131 -18.60 -4.16 7.66
CA LEU A 131 -17.66 -3.05 7.52
C LEU A 131 -17.93 -2.24 6.25
N LEU A 132 -18.10 -2.88 5.11
CA LEU A 132 -18.36 -2.19 3.84
C LEU A 132 -19.71 -1.46 3.85
N ASP A 133 -20.74 -2.02 4.48
CA ASP A 133 -22.02 -1.35 4.69
C ASP A 133 -21.89 -0.11 5.56
N TYR A 134 -21.09 -0.18 6.63
CA TYR A 134 -20.79 0.96 7.49
C TYR A 134 -20.06 2.07 6.71
N LEU A 135 -19.00 1.72 5.99
CA LEU A 135 -18.21 2.68 5.20
C LEU A 135 -19.09 3.39 4.16
N ARG A 136 -19.97 2.65 3.47
CA ARG A 136 -20.91 3.22 2.49
C ARG A 136 -21.96 4.12 3.13
N SER A 137 -22.57 3.67 4.22
CA SER A 137 -23.66 4.40 4.89
C SER A 137 -23.19 5.71 5.52
N ASN A 138 -21.92 5.79 5.89
CA ASN A 138 -21.29 6.98 6.47
C ASN A 138 -20.48 7.80 5.46
N ASP A 139 -20.62 7.52 4.15
CA ASP A 139 -19.93 8.23 3.08
C ASP A 139 -18.39 8.24 3.24
N ILE A 140 -17.82 7.18 3.82
CA ILE A 140 -16.37 7.01 4.01
C ILE A 140 -15.76 6.48 2.71
N LEU A 141 -14.77 7.20 2.19
CA LEU A 141 -14.06 6.84 0.96
C LEU A 141 -13.18 5.63 1.23
N HIS A 142 -13.17 4.63 0.36
CA HIS A 142 -12.42 3.40 0.62
C HIS A 142 -11.94 2.69 -0.65
N MET A 143 -10.88 1.88 -0.52
CA MET A 143 -10.23 1.17 -1.60
C MET A 143 -9.87 -0.27 -1.19
N TYR A 144 -9.97 -1.21 -2.12
CA TYR A 144 -9.46 -2.57 -1.92
C TYR A 144 -7.94 -2.59 -2.13
N ASN A 145 -7.19 -2.74 -1.04
CA ASN A 145 -5.74 -2.82 -1.10
C ASN A 145 -5.31 -4.19 -1.62
N HIS A 146 -4.24 -4.18 -2.44
CA HIS A 146 -3.47 -5.31 -2.95
C HIS A 146 -4.24 -6.65 -2.94
N PRO A 147 -5.29 -6.83 -3.78
CA PRO A 147 -6.31 -7.89 -3.63
C PRO A 147 -5.81 -9.35 -3.60
N PHE A 148 -4.55 -9.56 -3.98
CA PHE A 148 -3.91 -10.87 -4.05
C PHE A 148 -2.71 -11.00 -3.08
N TRP A 149 -2.60 -10.08 -2.14
CA TRP A 149 -1.82 -10.26 -0.93
C TRP A 149 -2.63 -11.08 0.07
N PHE A 150 -1.95 -11.94 0.81
CA PHE A 150 -2.56 -12.77 1.84
C PHE A 150 -1.56 -12.91 2.97
N LYS A 151 -2.06 -12.83 4.21
CA LYS A 151 -1.24 -12.91 5.40
C LYS A 151 -0.48 -14.26 5.42
N PRO A 152 0.82 -14.27 5.75
CA PRO A 152 1.59 -15.50 5.86
C PRO A 152 0.92 -16.53 6.76
N GLY A 153 0.86 -17.79 6.31
CA GLY A 153 0.22 -18.89 7.04
C GLY A 153 -1.27 -19.09 6.74
N GLU A 154 -1.95 -18.13 6.11
CA GLU A 154 -3.34 -18.30 5.72
C GLU A 154 -3.51 -19.27 4.53
N LYS A 155 -4.67 -19.93 4.48
CA LYS A 155 -5.13 -20.70 3.32
C LYS A 155 -6.25 -19.92 2.61
N PRO A 156 -5.90 -18.92 1.78
CA PRO A 156 -6.89 -17.97 1.30
C PRO A 156 -7.90 -18.59 0.35
N ASN A 157 -9.15 -18.14 0.47
CA ASN A 157 -10.18 -18.39 -0.52
C ASN A 157 -10.03 -17.40 -1.68
N ILE A 158 -9.20 -17.76 -2.67
CA ILE A 158 -8.95 -16.91 -3.84
C ILE A 158 -10.23 -16.68 -4.67
N PHE A 159 -11.25 -17.53 -4.54
CA PHE A 159 -12.54 -17.34 -5.22
C PHE A 159 -13.36 -16.18 -4.63
N ALA A 160 -13.09 -15.76 -3.39
CA ALA A 160 -13.74 -14.60 -2.80
C ALA A 160 -13.21 -13.27 -3.35
N VAL A 161 -11.97 -13.22 -3.87
CA VAL A 161 -11.35 -11.97 -4.35
C VAL A 161 -12.15 -11.29 -5.47
N PRO A 162 -12.62 -11.99 -6.53
CA PRO A 162 -13.47 -11.38 -7.54
C PRO A 162 -14.84 -10.94 -7.02
N GLU A 163 -15.39 -11.59 -5.99
CA GLU A 163 -16.65 -11.17 -5.37
C GLU A 163 -16.45 -9.91 -4.54
N LEU A 164 -15.41 -9.87 -3.71
CA LEU A 164 -15.01 -8.67 -2.97
C LEU A 164 -14.75 -7.48 -3.89
N ALA A 165 -14.04 -7.69 -5.00
CA ALA A 165 -13.77 -6.62 -5.97
C ALA A 165 -15.04 -5.94 -6.53
N LYS A 166 -16.22 -6.59 -6.48
CA LYS A 166 -17.50 -5.97 -6.85
C LYS A 166 -18.00 -4.98 -5.81
N GLU A 167 -17.60 -5.13 -4.56
CA GLU A 167 -18.08 -4.32 -3.44
C GLU A 167 -17.33 -3.00 -3.28
N PHE A 168 -16.07 -2.94 -3.74
CA PHE A 168 -15.24 -1.74 -3.61
C PHE A 168 -15.42 -0.75 -4.78
N PRO A 169 -15.27 0.57 -4.55
CA PRO A 169 -15.34 1.57 -5.61
C PRO A 169 -13.99 1.76 -6.33
N VAL A 170 -12.86 1.52 -5.65
CA VAL A 170 -11.49 1.60 -6.18
C VAL A 170 -10.73 0.33 -5.81
N ILE A 171 -9.90 -0.16 -6.75
CA ILE A 171 -8.98 -1.27 -6.52
C ILE A 171 -7.55 -0.74 -6.62
N GLU A 172 -6.66 -1.23 -5.77
CA GLU A 172 -5.26 -0.83 -5.77
C GLU A 172 -4.43 -1.50 -6.88
N TYR A 173 -3.51 -0.74 -7.46
CA TYR A 173 -2.31 -1.20 -8.14
C TYR A 173 -1.11 -0.95 -7.24
N ASN A 174 -0.57 -1.99 -6.60
CA ASN A 174 0.46 -1.85 -5.58
C ASN A 174 1.85 -2.09 -6.16
N MET A 175 2.73 -1.09 -6.11
CA MET A 175 4.09 -1.20 -6.68
C MET A 175 5.04 -2.13 -5.94
N GLN A 176 4.68 -2.59 -4.74
CA GLN A 176 5.40 -3.61 -3.99
C GLN A 176 4.92 -5.04 -4.28
N ASP A 177 3.87 -5.21 -5.09
CA ASP A 177 3.41 -6.52 -5.51
C ASP A 177 3.88 -6.91 -6.92
N LEU A 178 3.80 -8.21 -7.23
CA LEU A 178 4.23 -8.73 -8.52
C LEU A 178 3.38 -8.18 -9.68
N THR A 179 4.04 -7.91 -10.81
CA THR A 179 3.39 -7.44 -12.05
C THR A 179 2.20 -8.31 -12.46
N GLN A 180 2.28 -9.63 -12.28
CA GLN A 180 1.18 -10.54 -12.60
C GLN A 180 -0.04 -10.33 -11.71
N LYS A 181 0.16 -10.06 -10.41
CA LYS A 181 -0.95 -9.79 -9.48
C LYS A 181 -1.60 -8.44 -9.74
N ASN A 182 -0.80 -7.42 -10.00
CA ASN A 182 -1.33 -6.12 -10.45
C ASN A 182 -2.09 -6.25 -11.77
N PHE A 183 -1.62 -7.08 -12.71
CA PHE A 183 -2.37 -7.38 -13.92
C PHE A 183 -3.74 -8.02 -13.63
N PHE A 184 -3.82 -8.96 -12.68
CA PHE A 184 -5.10 -9.52 -12.23
C PHE A 184 -5.99 -8.47 -11.58
N ALA A 185 -5.46 -7.59 -10.72
CA ALA A 185 -6.21 -6.50 -10.10
C ALA A 185 -6.77 -5.52 -11.16
N MET A 186 -5.96 -5.17 -12.17
CA MET A 186 -6.39 -4.38 -13.33
C MET A 186 -7.55 -5.06 -14.08
N MET A 187 -7.47 -6.36 -14.31
CA MET A 187 -8.55 -7.11 -14.96
C MET A 187 -9.84 -7.11 -14.14
N LEU A 188 -9.77 -7.27 -12.81
CA LEU A 188 -10.95 -7.18 -11.95
C LEU A 188 -11.58 -5.79 -12.01
N ALA A 189 -10.77 -4.75 -11.89
CA ALA A 189 -11.25 -3.38 -11.96
C ALA A 189 -11.84 -3.04 -13.33
N GLN A 190 -11.25 -3.52 -14.43
CA GLN A 190 -11.85 -3.39 -15.77
C GLN A 190 -13.17 -4.17 -15.89
N ARG A 191 -13.20 -5.43 -15.43
CA ARG A 191 -14.39 -6.31 -15.51
C ARG A 191 -15.58 -5.75 -14.74
N TYR A 192 -15.33 -5.21 -13.55
CA TYR A 192 -16.36 -4.67 -12.67
C TYR A 192 -16.51 -3.14 -12.73
N ARG A 193 -15.83 -2.49 -13.68
CA ARG A 193 -15.87 -1.04 -13.92
C ARG A 193 -15.54 -0.21 -12.67
N LYS A 194 -14.51 -0.64 -11.94
CA LYS A 194 -14.02 0.04 -10.73
C LYS A 194 -12.94 1.06 -11.06
N GLY A 195 -12.80 2.05 -10.20
CA GLY A 195 -11.65 2.94 -10.19
C GLY A 195 -10.37 2.16 -9.91
N MET A 196 -9.23 2.76 -10.26
CA MET A 196 -7.93 2.22 -9.86
C MET A 196 -6.99 3.33 -9.44
N ALA A 197 -6.25 3.07 -8.37
CA ALA A 197 -5.19 3.94 -7.89
C ALA A 197 -3.88 3.16 -7.84
N VAL A 198 -2.80 3.78 -8.32
CA VAL A 198 -1.45 3.27 -8.10
C VAL A 198 -0.88 3.86 -6.82
N THR A 199 -0.19 3.01 -6.05
CA THR A 199 0.31 3.34 -4.72
C THR A 199 1.71 2.77 -4.49
N THR A 200 2.45 3.37 -3.56
CA THR A 200 3.76 2.86 -3.16
C THR A 200 3.67 1.80 -2.08
N ASP A 201 2.66 1.83 -1.22
CA ASP A 201 2.58 0.99 -0.01
C ASP A 201 3.86 1.14 0.84
N SER A 202 4.43 2.36 0.85
CA SER A 202 5.80 2.54 1.31
C SER A 202 5.91 2.40 2.82
N HIS A 203 6.82 1.52 3.25
CA HIS A 203 7.21 1.31 4.64
C HIS A 203 8.58 1.95 4.97
N THR A 204 9.22 2.58 3.98
CA THR A 204 10.57 3.14 4.14
C THR A 204 10.64 4.65 3.96
N GLY A 205 9.49 5.28 3.71
CA GLY A 205 9.35 6.71 3.52
C GLY A 205 9.57 7.19 2.10
N ARG A 206 9.34 6.33 1.11
CA ARG A 206 9.43 6.63 -0.32
C ARG A 206 8.07 7.02 -0.91
N ILE A 207 7.31 7.81 -0.16
CA ILE A 207 6.07 8.45 -0.62
C ILE A 207 6.26 9.15 -1.98
N GLY A 208 5.25 9.04 -2.86
CA GLY A 208 5.16 9.81 -4.11
C GLY A 208 6.03 9.30 -5.26
N ARG A 209 6.66 8.13 -5.12
CA ARG A 209 7.45 7.51 -6.21
C ARG A 209 6.58 7.03 -7.37
N VAL A 210 5.37 6.62 -7.07
CA VAL A 210 4.27 6.51 -8.01
C VAL A 210 3.12 7.33 -7.46
N TYR A 211 2.21 7.74 -8.33
CA TYR A 211 1.04 8.47 -7.89
C TYR A 211 -0.11 8.34 -8.87
N THR A 212 -1.31 8.48 -8.35
CA THR A 212 -2.52 8.60 -9.15
C THR A 212 -2.75 10.07 -9.48
N VAL A 213 -3.21 10.36 -10.70
CA VAL A 213 -3.51 11.70 -11.21
C VAL A 213 -5.00 11.76 -11.51
N ALA A 214 -5.71 12.69 -10.90
CA ALA A 214 -7.13 12.94 -11.12
C ALA A 214 -7.45 14.43 -10.87
N ARG A 215 -8.58 14.91 -11.38
CA ARG A 215 -9.06 16.25 -11.06
C ARG A 215 -9.76 16.26 -9.71
N GLY A 216 -9.69 17.37 -8.99
CA GLY A 216 -10.47 17.64 -7.79
C GLY A 216 -9.79 18.67 -6.93
N ASP A 217 -10.52 19.70 -6.52
CA ASP A 217 -9.97 20.78 -5.69
C ASP A 217 -9.91 20.35 -4.21
N THR A 218 -10.74 19.37 -3.85
CA THR A 218 -10.73 18.68 -2.56
C THR A 218 -10.32 17.22 -2.71
N PHE A 219 -9.82 16.60 -1.64
CA PHE A 219 -9.50 15.17 -1.65
C PHE A 219 -10.70 14.31 -2.05
N ARG A 220 -11.89 14.66 -1.54
CA ARG A 220 -13.14 13.95 -1.85
C ARG A 220 -13.48 14.03 -3.34
N GLU A 221 -13.41 15.21 -3.96
CA GLU A 221 -13.61 15.33 -5.41
C GLU A 221 -12.56 14.54 -6.22
N TYR A 222 -11.30 14.62 -5.79
CA TYR A 222 -10.18 13.89 -6.37
C TYR A 222 -10.45 12.37 -6.36
N PHE A 223 -10.78 11.82 -5.19
CA PHE A 223 -11.08 10.41 -5.03
C PHE A 223 -12.33 9.98 -5.81
N ARG A 224 -13.42 10.76 -5.77
CA ARG A 224 -14.64 10.48 -6.55
C ARG A 224 -14.38 10.46 -8.06
N ASN A 225 -13.38 11.18 -8.57
CA ASN A 225 -12.98 11.05 -9.98
C ASN A 225 -12.19 9.76 -10.25
N ILE A 226 -11.39 9.27 -9.30
CA ILE A 226 -10.75 7.94 -9.37
C ILE A 226 -11.82 6.85 -9.43
N GLU A 227 -12.80 6.85 -8.53
CA GLU A 227 -13.92 5.90 -8.51
C GLU A 227 -14.64 5.81 -9.86
N LYS A 228 -14.84 6.96 -10.52
CA LYS A 228 -15.49 7.07 -11.83
C LYS A 228 -14.58 6.64 -13.00
N GLY A 229 -13.38 6.15 -12.72
CA GLY A 229 -12.37 5.79 -13.72
C GLY A 229 -11.90 6.99 -14.55
N ARG A 230 -11.85 8.17 -13.93
CA ARG A 230 -11.36 9.44 -14.52
C ARG A 230 -10.01 9.82 -13.95
N SER A 231 -9.16 8.83 -13.77
CA SER A 231 -7.81 8.95 -13.26
C SER A 231 -6.80 8.33 -14.22
N PHE A 232 -5.54 8.63 -13.95
CA PHE A 232 -4.38 8.06 -14.60
C PHE A 232 -3.38 7.60 -13.54
N MET A 233 -2.61 6.56 -13.84
CA MET A 233 -1.56 6.05 -12.95
C MET A 233 -0.20 6.48 -13.52
N MET A 234 0.60 7.20 -12.76
CA MET A 234 1.97 7.54 -13.16
C MET A 234 2.92 6.45 -12.66
N ILE A 235 3.56 5.76 -13.59
CA ILE A 235 4.56 4.73 -13.32
C ILE A 235 5.69 4.92 -14.34
N ASP A 236 6.89 5.26 -13.88
CA ASP A 236 8.07 5.54 -14.69
C ASP A 236 9.13 4.42 -14.61
N GLU A 237 9.16 3.66 -13.51
CA GLU A 237 10.05 2.52 -13.33
C GLU A 237 9.31 1.18 -13.33
N PRO A 238 9.96 0.10 -13.79
CA PRO A 238 9.42 -1.24 -13.66
C PRO A 238 9.38 -1.67 -12.18
N ILE A 239 8.35 -2.45 -11.82
CA ILE A 239 8.09 -2.97 -10.46
C ILE A 239 9.34 -3.54 -9.75
N TRP A 240 10.19 -4.28 -10.47
CA TRP A 240 11.39 -4.87 -9.85
C TRP A 240 12.35 -3.82 -9.29
N LYS A 241 12.47 -2.64 -9.93
CA LYS A 241 13.27 -1.52 -9.40
C LYS A 241 12.64 -0.95 -8.14
N HIS A 242 11.32 -0.77 -8.12
CA HIS A 242 10.59 -0.31 -6.93
C HIS A 242 10.81 -1.25 -5.74
N ILE A 243 10.59 -2.55 -5.93
CA ILE A 243 10.81 -3.56 -4.88
C ILE A 243 12.27 -3.56 -4.42
N SER A 244 13.23 -3.54 -5.36
CA SER A 244 14.65 -3.47 -4.99
C SER A 244 15.00 -2.20 -4.21
N HIS A 245 14.45 -1.04 -4.59
CA HIS A 245 14.67 0.20 -3.87
C HIS A 245 14.07 0.18 -2.47
N GLU A 246 12.88 -0.41 -2.30
CA GLU A 246 12.26 -0.58 -0.99
C GLU A 246 13.08 -1.51 -0.09
N LEU A 247 13.49 -2.69 -0.59
CA LEU A 247 14.33 -3.61 0.17
C LEU A 247 15.68 -2.99 0.56
N ASN A 248 16.30 -2.20 -0.33
CA ASN A 248 17.53 -1.47 0.01
C ASN A 248 17.30 -0.37 1.05
N ALA A 249 16.18 0.35 0.98
CA ALA A 249 15.83 1.37 1.97
C ALA A 249 15.56 0.74 3.34
N TRP A 250 14.93 -0.44 3.36
CA TRP A 250 14.73 -1.23 4.57
C TRP A 250 16.04 -1.60 5.26
N VAL A 251 17.04 -2.04 4.49
CA VAL A 251 18.41 -2.31 4.99
C VAL A 251 18.95 -1.06 5.69
N GLU A 252 18.93 0.08 5.00
CA GLU A 252 19.41 1.34 5.54
C GLU A 252 18.64 1.78 6.79
N LEU A 253 17.33 1.56 6.85
CA LEU A 253 16.51 1.89 8.01
C LEU A 253 16.86 1.05 9.22
N ILE A 254 16.97 -0.28 9.06
CA ILE A 254 17.34 -1.19 10.13
C ILE A 254 18.70 -0.80 10.72
N PHE A 255 19.65 -0.40 9.87
CA PHE A 255 20.99 0.01 10.31
C PHE A 255 21.06 1.44 10.88
N ASN A 256 20.05 2.29 10.68
CA ASN A 256 20.02 3.69 11.12
C ASN A 256 18.87 3.99 12.11
N MET A 257 18.26 2.98 12.72
CA MET A 257 17.14 3.15 13.67
C MET A 257 17.52 4.03 14.86
N GLU A 258 16.61 4.92 15.27
CA GLU A 258 16.80 5.72 16.48
C GLU A 258 16.69 4.83 17.73
N THR A 259 17.67 4.93 18.65
CA THR A 259 17.83 4.06 19.85
C THR A 259 16.70 4.11 20.89
N ARG A 260 15.67 4.94 20.70
CA ARG A 260 14.78 5.42 21.77
C ARG A 260 13.30 5.02 21.72
N MET A 261 12.86 4.13 20.83
CA MET A 261 11.47 3.63 20.88
C MET A 261 11.41 2.15 21.26
N PRO A 262 10.55 1.76 22.23
CA PRO A 262 10.28 0.36 22.53
C PRO A 262 9.58 -0.26 21.32
N TYR A 263 10.10 -1.41 20.89
CA TYR A 263 9.75 -2.09 19.64
C TYR A 263 9.05 -3.40 20.01
N GLU A 264 7.78 -3.56 19.62
CA GLU A 264 6.92 -4.71 19.96
C GLU A 264 6.25 -5.33 18.70
N GLY A 265 6.95 -5.39 17.56
CA GLY A 265 6.42 -5.98 16.31
C GLY A 265 7.37 -7.01 15.69
N ASP A 266 6.83 -7.99 14.96
CA ASP A 266 7.64 -8.83 14.05
C ASP A 266 7.86 -8.06 12.74
N TYR A 267 9.13 -7.86 12.33
CA TYR A 267 9.41 -7.34 10.99
C TYR A 267 8.97 -8.38 9.96
N SER A 268 7.91 -8.11 9.20
CA SER A 268 7.59 -8.91 8.02
C SER A 268 7.53 -8.05 6.77
N THR A 269 8.43 -8.34 5.84
CA THR A 269 8.44 -7.79 4.49
C THR A 269 7.72 -8.68 3.49
N GLY A 270 7.10 -9.78 3.97
CA GLY A 270 6.46 -10.78 3.12
C GLY A 270 7.43 -11.65 2.30
N VAL A 271 8.75 -11.48 2.50
CA VAL A 271 9.82 -12.30 1.92
C VAL A 271 10.52 -13.05 3.05
N GLU A 272 10.22 -14.33 3.23
CA GLU A 272 10.75 -15.12 4.36
C GLU A 272 12.29 -15.10 4.47
N ALA A 273 13.00 -15.06 3.34
CA ALA A 273 14.46 -14.93 3.32
C ALA A 273 14.93 -13.56 3.85
N PHE A 274 14.18 -12.49 3.57
CA PHE A 274 14.45 -11.16 4.11
C PHE A 274 14.16 -11.13 5.60
N ASP A 275 12.98 -11.62 6.02
CA ASP A 275 12.56 -11.63 7.42
C ASP A 275 13.58 -12.41 8.29
N ARG A 276 14.12 -13.52 7.78
CA ARG A 276 15.23 -14.26 8.42
C ARG A 276 16.53 -13.44 8.51
N VAL A 277 16.90 -12.71 7.46
CA VAL A 277 18.10 -11.86 7.48
C VAL A 277 17.92 -10.70 8.44
N VAL A 278 16.77 -10.02 8.43
CA VAL A 278 16.45 -8.94 9.38
C VAL A 278 16.47 -9.45 10.81
N ASN A 279 15.87 -10.61 11.08
CA ASN A 279 15.90 -11.21 12.41
C ASN A 279 17.32 -11.60 12.84
N LEU A 280 18.15 -12.11 11.91
CA LEU A 280 19.56 -12.43 12.19
C LEU A 280 20.40 -11.17 12.47
N VAL A 281 20.08 -10.07 11.79
CA VAL A 281 20.73 -8.76 11.93
C VAL A 281 20.05 -7.91 13.01
N GLY A 282 19.01 -8.44 13.66
CA GLY A 282 18.25 -7.76 14.69
C GLY A 282 19.12 -7.28 15.86
N ARG A 283 18.63 -6.22 16.51
CA ARG A 283 19.31 -5.40 17.53
C ARG A 283 20.21 -6.14 18.53
N GLU A 284 19.79 -7.32 19.02
CA GLU A 284 20.56 -8.12 19.97
C GLU A 284 21.93 -8.58 19.44
N ASN A 285 22.03 -8.84 18.14
CA ASN A 285 23.29 -9.27 17.51
C ASN A 285 24.18 -8.07 17.12
N MET A 286 23.58 -6.91 16.83
CA MET A 286 24.32 -5.69 16.49
C MET A 286 25.01 -5.04 17.68
N GLU A 287 24.38 -5.04 18.86
CA GLU A 287 24.97 -4.48 20.09
C GLU A 287 26.12 -5.36 20.64
N LYS A 288 26.09 -6.67 20.38
CA LYS A 288 27.12 -7.62 20.86
C LYS A 288 28.39 -7.64 20.00
N HIS A 289 28.33 -7.31 18.70
CA HIS A 289 29.47 -7.47 17.77
C HIS A 289 29.60 -6.35 16.70
N PRO A 290 30.05 -5.14 17.07
CA PRO A 290 30.08 -3.97 16.17
C PRO A 290 30.95 -4.13 14.90
N HIS A 291 32.03 -4.92 14.95
CA HIS A 291 32.86 -5.20 13.76
C HIS A 291 32.18 -6.15 12.77
N MET A 292 31.33 -7.06 13.24
CA MET A 292 30.52 -7.93 12.38
C MET A 292 29.42 -7.12 11.70
N THR A 293 28.89 -6.08 12.37
CA THR A 293 27.81 -5.23 11.87
C THR A 293 28.12 -4.55 10.53
N ASN A 294 29.33 -4.02 10.35
CA ASN A 294 29.72 -3.37 9.09
C ASN A 294 29.88 -4.38 7.93
N MET A 295 30.47 -5.54 8.19
CA MET A 295 30.58 -6.61 7.19
C MET A 295 29.21 -7.13 6.81
N THR A 296 28.34 -7.36 7.79
CA THR A 296 26.96 -7.81 7.59
C THR A 296 26.13 -6.77 6.83
N ARG A 297 26.28 -5.47 7.13
CA ARG A 297 25.66 -4.38 6.36
C ARG A 297 26.12 -4.41 4.90
N HIS A 298 27.41 -4.56 4.66
CA HIS A 298 27.95 -4.60 3.30
C HIS A 298 27.45 -5.81 2.50
N LEU A 299 27.43 -6.99 3.13
CA LEU A 299 26.88 -8.22 2.54
C LEU A 299 25.38 -8.10 2.27
N ALA A 300 24.61 -7.56 3.21
CA ALA A 300 23.19 -7.27 3.03
C ALA A 300 22.99 -6.33 1.84
N HIS A 301 23.70 -5.20 1.80
CA HIS A 301 23.57 -4.23 0.72
C HIS A 301 23.92 -4.83 -0.66
N HIS A 302 24.95 -5.70 -0.74
CA HIS A 302 25.25 -6.43 -1.96
C HIS A 302 24.17 -7.44 -2.34
N PHE A 303 23.63 -8.19 -1.38
CA PHE A 303 22.53 -9.12 -1.62
C PHE A 303 21.28 -8.38 -2.12
N PHE A 304 20.86 -7.30 -1.46
CA PHE A 304 19.64 -6.58 -1.80
C PHE A 304 19.71 -5.76 -3.09
N SER A 305 20.90 -5.31 -3.48
CA SER A 305 21.15 -4.67 -4.77
C SER A 305 21.34 -5.64 -5.95
N SER A 306 21.53 -6.94 -5.71
CA SER A 306 21.82 -7.93 -6.77
C SER A 306 20.62 -8.38 -7.61
N GLY A 307 19.39 -7.98 -7.23
CA GLY A 307 18.14 -8.50 -7.83
C GLY A 307 17.77 -9.93 -7.41
N LEU A 308 18.66 -10.64 -6.70
CA LEU A 308 18.40 -11.96 -6.14
C LEU A 308 17.19 -12.01 -5.18
N PRO A 309 16.96 -11.02 -4.28
CA PRO A 309 15.76 -11.03 -3.44
C PRO A 309 14.47 -10.99 -4.25
N PHE A 310 14.41 -10.17 -5.31
CA PHE A 310 13.25 -10.11 -6.19
C PHE A 310 13.03 -11.45 -6.92
N LEU A 311 14.10 -12.11 -7.37
CA LEU A 311 14.01 -13.44 -7.96
C LEU A 311 13.43 -14.46 -6.97
N LEU A 312 13.94 -14.49 -5.73
CA LEU A 312 13.46 -15.39 -4.67
C LEU A 312 11.99 -15.11 -4.33
N TYR A 313 11.61 -13.83 -4.21
CA TYR A 313 10.22 -13.42 -3.99
C TYR A 313 9.31 -13.86 -5.15
N ARG A 314 9.74 -13.65 -6.40
CA ARG A 314 9.00 -14.08 -7.57
C ARG A 314 8.79 -15.59 -7.59
N LEU A 315 9.82 -16.37 -7.26
CA LEU A 315 9.76 -17.83 -7.21
C LEU A 315 8.80 -18.32 -6.13
N SER A 316 8.87 -17.74 -4.92
CA SER A 316 8.00 -18.14 -3.80
C SER A 316 6.51 -17.89 -4.10
N LYS A 317 6.18 -16.85 -4.87
CA LYS A 317 4.79 -16.51 -5.24
C LYS A 317 4.30 -17.13 -6.55
N GLN A 318 5.13 -17.84 -7.33
CA GLN A 318 4.71 -18.47 -8.60
C GLN A 318 3.49 -19.41 -8.47
N PRO A 319 3.41 -20.30 -7.46
CA PRO A 319 2.26 -21.19 -7.31
C PRO A 319 0.95 -20.42 -7.13
N GLN A 320 1.01 -19.33 -6.35
CA GLN A 320 -0.13 -18.45 -6.09
C GLN A 320 -0.55 -17.71 -7.37
N VAL A 321 0.40 -17.11 -8.10
CA VAL A 321 0.13 -16.43 -9.39
C VAL A 321 -0.56 -17.38 -10.38
N SER A 322 -0.09 -18.63 -10.47
CA SER A 322 -0.68 -19.65 -11.35
C SER A 322 -2.11 -20.03 -10.94
N ARG A 323 -2.41 -20.05 -9.63
CA ARG A 323 -3.75 -20.32 -9.12
C ARG A 323 -4.70 -19.16 -9.38
N ILE A 324 -4.26 -17.92 -9.16
CA ILE A 324 -5.05 -16.71 -9.44
C ILE A 324 -5.39 -16.61 -10.93
N GLY A 325 -4.41 -16.85 -11.82
CA GLY A 325 -4.62 -16.75 -13.26
C GLY A 325 -5.69 -17.69 -13.81
N ARG A 326 -5.89 -18.85 -13.18
CA ARG A 326 -6.99 -19.77 -13.54
C ARG A 326 -8.37 -19.25 -13.14
N ILE A 327 -8.45 -18.39 -12.13
CA ILE A 327 -9.71 -17.89 -11.58
C ILE A 327 -10.13 -16.61 -12.31
N VAL A 328 -9.21 -15.67 -12.50
CA VAL A 328 -9.54 -14.35 -13.07
C VAL A 328 -9.84 -14.43 -14.59
N ASN A 329 -9.23 -15.39 -15.29
CA ASN A 329 -9.45 -15.61 -16.72
C ASN A 329 -10.68 -16.46 -17.05
N ASN A 330 -11.35 -17.05 -16.06
CA ASN A 330 -12.66 -17.68 -16.21
C ASN A 330 -13.77 -16.64 -16.04
#